data_AF-A0A4R1EU45-F1
#
_entry.id   AF-A0A4R1EU45-F1
#
_cell.length_a   1.000
_cell.length_b   1.000
_cell.length_c   1.000
_cell.angle_alpha   90.00
_cell.angle_beta   90.00
_cell.angle_gamma   90.00
#
_symmetry.space_group_name_H-M   'P 1'
#
loop_
_entity.id
_entity.type
_entity.pdbx_description
1 polymer ?
#
loop_
_entity_poly.entity_id
_entity_poly.type
_entity_poly.pdbx_seq_one_letter_code
_entity_poly.pdbx_strand_id
1 'polypeptide(L)'
;MKKRTFIFDASDRAGEVLTKALHHYIEAAYPTGGSDCAAASREALIAIIAKINSSNTCEISTRQRPVLIAAVNWYFNDSGIEPQSELTRSKYEFISGLLIKKK
;
A
#
# COMPACT_ATOMS: atom_id res chain seq x y z
N MET A 1 0.27 -19.30 -16.73
CA MET A 1 0.11 -17.84 -16.91
C MET A 1 1.17 -17.12 -16.06
N LYS A 2 2.07 -16.32 -16.66
CA LYS A 2 3.17 -15.65 -15.91
C LYS A 2 2.57 -14.64 -14.93
N LYS A 3 2.82 -14.79 -13.62
CA LYS A 3 2.37 -13.83 -12.60
C LYS A 3 3.03 -12.49 -12.91
N ARG A 4 2.23 -11.45 -13.14
CA ARG A 4 2.72 -10.09 -13.38
C ARG A 4 2.97 -9.44 -12.03
N THR A 5 4.24 -9.17 -11.73
CA THR A 5 4.68 -8.46 -10.54
C THR A 5 5.35 -7.14 -10.92
N PHE A 6 5.49 -6.25 -9.95
CA PHE A 6 6.34 -5.06 -10.03
C PHE A 6 7.20 -4.98 -8.76
N ILE A 7 8.36 -4.35 -8.87
CA ILE A 7 9.26 -4.14 -7.74
C ILE A 7 8.87 -2.81 -7.10
N PHE A 8 8.60 -2.85 -5.81
CA PHE A 8 8.41 -1.67 -4.98
C PHE A 8 9.67 -1.46 -4.14
N ASP A 9 10.19 -0.23 -4.15
CA ASP A 9 11.26 0.20 -3.28
C ASP A 9 10.65 0.53 -1.91
N ALA A 10 10.91 -0.36 -0.95
CA ALA A 10 10.48 -0.30 0.43
C ALA A 10 11.57 0.27 1.35
N SER A 11 12.59 0.94 0.81
CA SER A 11 13.59 1.62 1.61
C SER A 11 12.96 2.67 2.54
N ASP A 12 13.47 2.69 3.78
CA ASP A 12 13.15 3.57 4.90
C ASP A 12 11.78 4.27 4.81
N ARG A 13 11.77 5.50 4.27
CA ARG A 13 10.59 6.37 4.28
C ARG A 13 9.45 5.86 3.39
N ALA A 14 9.76 5.17 2.30
CA ALA A 14 8.74 4.64 1.38
C ALA A 14 8.09 3.35 1.92
N GLY A 15 8.86 2.50 2.60
CA GLY A 15 8.28 1.34 3.29
C GLY A 15 7.31 1.77 4.38
N GLU A 16 7.74 2.70 5.24
CA GLU A 16 6.97 3.16 6.39
C GLU A 16 5.63 3.82 6.01
N VAL A 17 5.65 4.75 5.04
CA VAL A 17 4.44 5.47 4.62
C VAL A 17 3.43 4.51 3.99
N LEU A 18 3.86 3.56 3.15
CA LEU A 18 2.94 2.58 2.56
C LEU A 18 2.37 1.63 3.61
N THR A 19 3.20 1.19 4.55
CA THR A 19 2.78 0.36 5.68
C THR A 19 1.72 1.09 6.51
N LYS A 20 1.94 2.37 6.87
CA LYS A 20 0.96 3.18 7.59
C LYS A 20 -0.34 3.35 6.80
N ALA A 21 -0.25 3.74 5.53
CA ALA A 21 -1.41 3.93 4.67
C ALA A 21 -2.25 2.65 4.55
N LEU A 22 -1.61 1.50 4.38
CA LEU A 22 -2.29 0.21 4.32
C LEU A 22 -2.92 -0.17 5.65
N HIS A 23 -2.23 0.02 6.78
CA HIS A 23 -2.79 -0.26 8.10
C HIS A 23 -4.11 0.50 8.33
N HIS A 24 -4.09 1.82 8.15
CA HIS A 24 -5.29 2.62 8.37
C HIS A 24 -6.40 2.29 7.36
N TYR A 25 -6.05 2.06 6.09
CA TYR A 25 -7.02 1.65 5.09
C TYR A 25 -7.66 0.30 5.42
N ILE A 26 -6.87 -0.67 5.89
CA ILE A 26 -7.37 -1.99 6.29
C ILE A 26 -8.33 -1.88 7.46
N GLU A 27 -7.99 -1.09 8.48
CA GLU A 27 -8.86 -0.90 9.65
C GLU A 27 -10.19 -0.25 9.27
N ALA A 28 -10.17 0.71 8.35
CA ALA A 28 -11.37 1.40 7.89
C ALA A 28 -12.23 0.54 6.93
N ALA A 29 -11.61 -0.11 5.94
CA ALA A 29 -12.32 -0.81 4.86
C ALA A 29 -12.61 -2.29 5.17
N TYR A 30 -11.80 -2.92 6.04
CA TYR A 30 -11.88 -4.34 6.39
C TYR A 30 -11.77 -4.56 7.91
N PRO A 31 -12.74 -4.07 8.70
CA PRO A 31 -12.70 -4.19 10.16
C PRO A 31 -12.75 -5.66 10.63
N THR A 32 -12.22 -5.91 11.82
CA THR A 32 -12.30 -7.23 12.48
C THR A 32 -13.76 -7.60 12.73
N GLY A 33 -14.12 -8.87 12.47
CA GLY A 33 -15.51 -9.34 12.58
C GLY A 33 -16.40 -9.01 11.38
N GLY A 34 -15.81 -8.54 10.27
CA GLY A 34 -16.49 -8.45 8.98
C GLY A 34 -16.79 -9.83 8.36
N SER A 35 -17.28 -9.84 7.11
CA SER A 35 -17.53 -11.07 6.37
C SER A 35 -16.25 -11.87 6.08
N ASP A 36 -16.38 -13.17 5.78
CA ASP A 36 -15.24 -14.04 5.43
C ASP A 36 -14.42 -13.47 4.25
N CYS A 37 -15.09 -12.85 3.28
CA CYS A 37 -14.44 -12.20 2.14
C CYS A 37 -13.61 -10.96 2.57
N ALA A 38 -14.12 -10.19 3.53
CA ALA A 38 -13.39 -9.08 4.13
C ALA A 38 -12.18 -9.57 4.95
N ALA A 39 -12.34 -10.65 5.71
CA ALA A 39 -11.26 -11.28 6.47
C ALA A 39 -10.13 -11.77 5.56
N ALA A 40 -10.45 -12.48 4.47
CA ALA A 40 -9.47 -12.92 3.48
C ALA A 40 -8.72 -11.75 2.81
N SER A 41 -9.44 -10.67 2.49
CA SER A 41 -8.85 -9.46 1.92
C SER A 41 -7.90 -8.78 2.91
N ARG A 42 -8.29 -8.69 4.18
CA ARG A 42 -7.48 -8.17 5.28
C ARG A 42 -6.18 -8.94 5.45
N GLU A 43 -6.25 -10.27 5.53
CA GLU A 43 -5.06 -11.12 5.64
C GLU A 43 -4.11 -10.95 4.46
N ALA A 44 -4.65 -10.89 3.24
CA ALA A 44 -3.85 -10.70 2.03
C ALA A 44 -3.09 -9.36 2.06
N LEU A 45 -3.69 -8.29 2.57
CA LEU A 45 -3.05 -6.98 2.69
C LEU A 45 -2.03 -6.92 3.83
N ILE A 46 -2.31 -7.57 4.96
CA ILE A 46 -1.34 -7.71 6.06
C ILE A 46 -0.10 -8.48 5.60
N ALA A 47 -0.27 -9.51 4.77
CA ALA A 47 0.86 -10.23 4.18
C ALA A 47 1.71 -9.35 3.25
N ILE A 48 1.13 -8.33 2.59
CA ILE A 48 1.90 -7.34 1.83
C ILE A 48 2.69 -6.43 2.76
N ILE A 49 2.08 -5.95 3.84
CA ILE A 49 2.77 -5.13 4.86
C ILE A 49 3.97 -5.89 5.43
N ALA A 50 3.79 -7.16 5.80
CA ALA A 50 4.88 -7.99 6.29
C ALA A 50 6.03 -8.11 5.28
N LYS A 51 5.73 -8.20 3.98
CA LYS A 51 6.74 -8.22 2.92
C LYS A 51 7.48 -6.89 2.79
N ILE A 52 6.76 -5.77 2.81
CA ILE A 52 7.35 -4.42 2.76
C ILE A 52 8.31 -4.23 3.93
N ASN A 53 7.93 -4.63 5.14
CA ASN A 53 8.77 -4.46 6.33
C ASN A 53 9.96 -5.43 6.40
N SER A 54 9.94 -6.51 5.60
CA SER A 54 10.99 -7.54 5.63
C SER A 54 12.17 -7.29 4.69
N SER A 55 12.06 -6.35 3.76
CA SER A 55 13.09 -6.09 2.75
C SER A 55 12.98 -4.68 2.19
N ASN A 56 14.10 -4.06 1.85
CA ASN A 56 14.15 -2.76 1.18
C ASN A 56 13.56 -2.78 -0.23
N THR A 57 13.34 -3.96 -0.81
CA THR A 57 12.64 -4.09 -2.09
C THR A 57 11.70 -5.28 -2.03
N CYS A 58 10.45 -5.10 -2.47
CA CYS A 58 9.50 -6.20 -2.48
C CYS A 58 8.82 -6.35 -3.85
N GLU A 59 8.61 -7.60 -4.26
CA GLU A 59 7.83 -7.92 -5.45
C GLU A 59 6.35 -8.03 -5.09
N ILE A 60 5.54 -7.18 -5.71
CA ILE A 60 4.10 -7.10 -5.47
C ILE A 60 3.37 -7.47 -6.76
N SER A 61 2.25 -8.18 -6.63
CA SER A 61 1.38 -8.50 -7.76
C SER A 61 0.80 -7.22 -8.37
N THR A 62 0.83 -7.09 -9.70
CA THR A 62 0.18 -5.96 -10.38
C THR A 62 -1.33 -5.89 -10.13
N ARG A 63 -1.94 -6.99 -9.69
CA ARG A 63 -3.37 -7.04 -9.32
C ARG A 63 -3.66 -6.30 -8.01
N GLN A 64 -2.67 -6.18 -7.12
CA GLN A 64 -2.81 -5.49 -5.84
C GLN A 64 -2.62 -3.98 -5.98
N ARG A 65 -2.02 -3.54 -7.09
CA ARG A 65 -1.71 -2.13 -7.37
C ARG A 65 -2.91 -1.17 -7.24
N PRO A 66 -4.13 -1.48 -7.73
CA PRO A 66 -5.28 -0.60 -7.53
C PRO A 66 -5.61 -0.36 -6.05
N VAL A 67 -5.53 -1.41 -5.23
CA VAL A 67 -5.76 -1.30 -3.77
C VAL A 67 -4.66 -0.50 -3.10
N LEU A 68 -3.39 -0.69 -3.47
CA LEU A 68 -2.30 0.11 -2.91
C LEU A 68 -2.49 1.61 -3.22
N ILE A 69 -2.88 1.94 -4.44
CA ILE A 69 -3.17 3.33 -4.85
C ILE A 69 -4.38 3.86 -4.07
N ALA A 70 -5.43 3.06 -3.90
CA ALA A 70 -6.61 3.46 -3.12
C ALA A 70 -6.25 3.74 -1.66
N ALA A 71 -5.46 2.85 -1.03
CA ALA A 71 -5.00 3.03 0.35
C ALA A 71 -4.17 4.31 0.52
N VAL A 72 -3.21 4.55 -0.37
CA VAL A 72 -2.39 5.77 -0.38
C VAL A 72 -3.25 7.02 -0.58
N ASN A 73 -4.18 7.00 -1.55
CA ASN A 73 -5.07 8.12 -1.80
C ASN A 73 -5.98 8.41 -0.61
N TRP A 74 -6.58 7.38 -0.02
CA TRP A 74 -7.44 7.51 1.15
C TRP A 74 -6.66 8.05 2.36
N TYR A 75 -5.45 7.51 2.60
CA TYR A 75 -4.59 7.97 3.67
C TYR A 75 -4.22 9.45 3.55
N PHE A 76 -3.99 9.98 2.33
CA PHE A 76 -3.62 11.38 2.13
C PHE A 76 -4.80 12.35 1.91
N ASN A 77 -6.00 11.86 1.58
CA ASN A 77 -7.14 12.72 1.23
C ASN A 77 -8.30 12.62 2.24
N ASP A 78 -8.61 11.42 2.73
CA ASP A 78 -9.87 11.14 3.46
C ASP A 78 -9.65 10.81 4.94
N SER A 79 -8.43 10.47 5.35
CA SER A 79 -8.14 10.08 6.74
C SER A 79 -8.22 11.25 7.74
N GLY A 80 -8.40 12.49 7.27
CA GLY A 80 -8.38 13.70 8.11
C GLY A 80 -7.00 14.05 8.67
N ILE A 81 -5.96 13.31 8.32
CA ILE A 81 -4.56 13.65 8.62
C ILE A 81 -4.21 14.81 7.70
N GLU A 82 -4.08 16.04 8.23
CA GLU A 82 -3.58 17.15 7.41
C GLU A 82 -2.23 16.74 6.80
N PRO A 83 -2.12 16.75 5.46
CA PRO A 83 -0.85 16.44 4.83
C PRO A 83 0.09 17.59 5.19
N GLN A 84 0.99 17.36 6.14
CA GLN A 84 2.20 18.19 6.27
C GLN A 84 2.80 18.27 4.87
N SER A 85 3.08 19.45 4.35
CA SER A 85 3.40 19.71 2.94
C SER A 85 4.48 18.81 2.31
N GLU A 86 5.32 18.12 3.09
CA GLU A 86 6.22 17.06 2.64
C GLU A 86 5.52 15.76 2.19
N LEU A 87 4.38 15.40 2.80
CA LEU A 87 3.60 14.20 2.54
C LEU A 87 2.90 14.24 1.18
N THR A 88 2.53 15.43 0.68
CA THR A 88 1.90 15.59 -0.64
C THR A 88 2.89 15.33 -1.78
N ARG A 89 4.16 15.73 -1.61
CA ARG A 89 5.24 15.37 -2.54
C ARG A 89 5.50 13.86 -2.51
N SER A 90 5.49 13.28 -1.31
CA SER A 90 5.58 11.83 -1.11
C SER A 90 4.46 11.08 -1.84
N LYS A 91 3.20 11.55 -1.80
CA LYS A 91 2.08 10.93 -2.54
C LYS A 91 2.36 10.76 -4.04
N TYR A 92 2.87 11.80 -4.71
CA TYR A 92 3.16 11.73 -6.15
C TYR A 92 4.37 10.85 -6.46
N GLU A 93 5.41 10.89 -5.62
CA GLU A 93 6.58 9.97 -5.73
C GLU A 93 6.17 8.51 -5.54
N PHE A 94 5.25 8.24 -4.61
CA PHE A 94 4.68 6.92 -4.39
C PHE A 94 3.85 6.41 -5.56
N ILE A 95 2.90 7.23 -6.02
CA ILE A 95 2.02 6.84 -7.12
C ILE A 95 2.86 6.67 -8.40
N SER A 96 3.82 7.56 -8.66
CA SER A 96 4.74 7.42 -9.80
C SER A 96 5.65 6.18 -9.65
N GLY A 97 6.20 5.90 -8.47
CA GLY A 97 6.96 4.68 -8.19
C GLY A 97 6.16 3.39 -8.39
N LEU A 98 4.90 3.37 -7.95
CA LEU A 98 3.94 2.30 -8.23
C LEU A 98 3.62 2.18 -9.72
N LEU A 99 3.70 3.28 -10.47
CA LEU A 99 3.41 3.34 -11.90
C LEU A 99 4.57 2.81 -12.77
N ILE A 100 5.83 2.90 -12.32
CA ILE A 100 7.01 2.49 -13.08
C ILE A 100 7.08 0.95 -13.19
N LYS A 101 6.85 0.45 -14.41
CA LYS A 101 7.24 -0.91 -14.79
C LYS A 101 8.74 -0.90 -15.07
N LYS A 102 9.57 -1.54 -14.24
CA LYS A 102 10.87 -1.99 -14.75
C LYS A 102 10.60 -3.09 -15.79
N LYS A 103 11.02 -2.80 -17.03
CA LYS A 103 10.98 -3.71 -18.17
C LYS A 103 11.81 -4.96 -17.90
#